data_AF-A0A925VGG0-F1
#
_entry.id   AF-A0A925VGG0-F1
#
_cell.length_a   1.000
_cell.length_b   1.000
_cell.length_c   1.000
_cell.angle_alpha   90.00
_cell.angle_beta   90.00
_cell.angle_gamma   90.00
#
_symmetry.space_group_name_H-M   'P 1'
#
loop_
_entity.id
_entity.type
_entity.pdbx_description
1 polymer ?
#
loop_
_entity_poly.entity_id
_entity_poly.type
_entity_poly.pdbx_seq_one_letter_code
_entity_poly.pdbx_strand_id
1 'polypeptide(L)'
;ETAFRRAYLPALRTAGPLAQLIARQAEAHAAEYNTEAQFGQTCAALPDDIINFQHDPLACAIALGWSDGVEIRTVPLRCELRDGWLVELPDEAGTPTRVVTQVNGDAFNQLWLDTVVRTR
;
A
#
# COMPACT_ATOMS: atom_id res chain seq x y z
N GLU A 1 8.25 0.66 -0.57
CA GLU A 1 6.91 0.26 -0.05
C GLU A 1 6.02 1.48 0.09
N THR A 2 4.70 1.27 0.01
CA THR A 2 3.69 2.33 0.29
C THR A 2 3.36 2.38 1.78
N ALA A 3 3.11 3.56 2.32
CA ALA A 3 2.94 3.74 3.76
C ALA A 3 1.82 4.74 4.07
N PHE A 4 0.80 4.27 4.79
CA PHE A 4 -0.12 5.16 5.49
C PHE A 4 0.55 5.63 6.77
N ARG A 5 0.75 6.94 6.89
CA ARG A 5 1.46 7.54 8.02
C ARG A 5 0.50 8.16 9.03
N ARG A 6 0.85 8.12 10.31
CA ARG A 6 0.11 8.79 11.39
C ARG A 6 0.00 10.29 11.13
N ALA A 7 1.03 10.89 10.52
CA ALA A 7 1.03 12.29 10.09
C ALA A 7 -0.14 12.67 9.15
N TYR A 8 -0.80 11.72 8.48
CA TYR A 8 -1.93 11.99 7.59
C TYR A 8 -3.26 12.17 8.33
N LEU A 9 -3.37 11.66 9.56
CA LEU A 9 -4.63 11.66 10.32
C LEU A 9 -5.21 13.07 10.53
N PRO A 10 -4.45 14.13 10.87
CA PRO A 10 -5.00 15.47 11.02
C PRO A 10 -5.73 15.98 9.76
N ALA A 11 -5.14 15.80 8.58
CA ALA A 11 -5.74 16.22 7.31
C ALA A 11 -7.00 15.40 6.98
N LEU A 12 -6.97 14.09 7.22
CA LEU A 12 -8.10 13.20 6.95
C LEU A 12 -9.30 13.49 7.86
N ARG A 13 -9.06 13.84 9.14
CA ARG A 13 -10.11 14.15 10.12
C ARG A 13 -10.85 15.45 9.80
N THR A 14 -10.20 16.42 9.15
CA THR A 14 -10.80 17.71 8.80
C THR A 14 -11.40 17.74 7.39
N ALA A 15 -11.14 16.70 6.58
CA ALA A 15 -11.70 16.53 5.25
C ALA A 15 -13.14 15.96 5.27
N GLY A 16 -13.61 15.44 4.13
CA GLY A 16 -14.97 14.91 3.98
C GLY A 16 -15.23 13.57 4.70
N PRO A 17 -16.50 13.09 4.72
CA PRO A 17 -16.90 11.89 5.47
C PRO A 17 -16.11 10.62 5.13
N LEU A 18 -15.71 10.45 3.87
CA LEU A 18 -14.88 9.32 3.44
C LEU A 18 -13.49 9.38 4.10
N ALA A 19 -12.82 10.53 4.05
CA ALA A 19 -11.51 10.71 4.68
C ALA A 19 -11.57 10.50 6.20
N GLN A 20 -12.64 10.98 6.85
CA GLN A 20 -12.87 10.75 8.28
C GLN A 20 -13.12 9.28 8.61
N LEU A 21 -13.79 8.52 7.74
CA LEU A 21 -13.94 7.07 7.91
C LEU A 21 -12.58 6.36 7.77
N ILE A 22 -11.79 6.74 6.76
CA ILE A 22 -10.45 6.19 6.54
C ILE A 22 -9.55 6.47 7.74
N ALA A 23 -9.57 7.68 8.30
CA ALA A 23 -8.82 8.00 9.52
C ALA A 23 -9.18 7.05 10.68
N ARG A 24 -10.47 6.85 10.93
CA ARG A 24 -10.95 5.93 11.99
C ARG A 24 -10.51 4.49 11.75
N GLN A 25 -10.58 4.01 10.51
CA GLN A 25 -10.13 2.65 10.16
C GLN A 25 -8.62 2.49 10.35
N ALA A 26 -7.84 3.49 9.93
CA ALA A 26 -6.38 3.48 10.10
C ALA A 26 -5.98 3.49 11.58
N GLU A 27 -6.68 4.25 12.43
CA GLU A 27 -6.45 4.24 13.87
C GLU A 27 -6.78 2.91 14.53
N ALA A 28 -7.90 2.29 14.14
CA ALA A 28 -8.27 0.96 14.63
C ALA A 28 -7.23 -0.09 14.22
N HIS A 29 -6.78 -0.06 12.97
CA HIS A 29 -5.71 -0.94 12.49
C HIS A 29 -4.41 -0.70 13.25
N ALA A 30 -4.00 0.56 13.46
CA ALA A 30 -2.80 0.90 14.21
C ALA A 30 -2.82 0.36 15.64
N ALA A 31 -3.99 0.43 16.30
CA ALA A 31 -4.18 -0.06 17.66
C ALA A 31 -4.12 -1.60 17.75
N GLU A 32 -4.58 -2.31 16.72
CA GLU A 32 -4.59 -3.77 16.67
C GLU A 32 -3.22 -4.36 16.31
N TYR A 33 -2.57 -3.81 15.28
CA TYR A 33 -1.35 -4.40 14.69
C TYR A 33 -0.05 -3.75 15.15
N ASN A 34 -0.11 -2.55 15.77
CA ASN A 34 1.06 -1.82 16.27
C ASN A 34 2.21 -1.69 15.23
N THR A 35 1.82 -1.39 13.98
CA THR A 35 2.70 -1.35 12.80
C THR A 35 3.89 -0.39 12.98
N GLU A 36 3.72 0.71 13.72
CA GLU A 36 4.80 1.67 14.00
C GLU A 36 5.93 1.01 14.78
N ALA A 37 5.61 0.31 15.87
CA ALA A 37 6.62 -0.36 16.68
C ALA A 37 7.19 -1.59 15.96
N GLN A 38 6.35 -2.34 15.25
CA GLN A 38 6.78 -3.56 14.59
C GLN A 38 7.66 -3.30 13.37
N PHE A 39 7.34 -2.28 12.57
CA PHE A 39 7.97 -2.03 11.27
C PHE A 39 8.56 -0.63 11.16
N GLY A 40 7.84 0.43 11.57
CA GLY A 40 8.35 1.79 11.47
C GLY A 40 9.68 1.98 12.22
N GLN A 41 9.76 1.47 13.44
CA GLN A 41 10.94 1.62 14.31
C GLN A 41 12.06 0.61 14.03
N THR A 42 11.78 -0.45 13.26
CA THR A 42 12.71 -1.58 13.05
C THR A 42 13.23 -1.65 11.62
N CYS A 43 12.50 -1.08 10.66
CA CYS A 43 12.80 -1.17 9.24
C CYS A 43 13.16 0.22 8.70
N ALA A 44 14.46 0.48 8.51
CA ALA A 44 14.97 1.79 8.05
C ALA A 44 14.43 2.26 6.68
N ALA A 45 13.84 1.36 5.88
CA ALA A 45 13.23 1.69 4.59
C ALA A 45 11.77 2.15 4.70
N LEU A 46 11.20 2.20 5.91
CA LEU A 46 9.82 2.64 6.17
C LEU A 46 9.84 3.92 7.02
N PRO A 47 8.81 4.78 6.90
CA PRO A 47 8.65 5.89 7.83
C PRO A 47 8.40 5.39 9.26
N ASP A 48 9.04 6.03 10.24
CA ASP A 48 8.90 5.69 11.67
C ASP A 48 7.44 5.70 12.17
N ASP A 49 6.60 6.53 11.54
CA ASP A 49 5.18 6.72 11.88
C ASP A 49 4.21 5.97 10.95
N ILE A 50 4.67 4.90 10.28
CA ILE A 50 3.80 4.02 9.48
C ILE A 50 2.77 3.30 10.37
N ILE A 51 1.50 3.49 10.07
CA ILE A 51 0.39 2.84 10.79
C ILE A 51 -0.37 1.81 9.94
N ASN A 52 -0.14 1.76 8.63
CA ASN A 52 -0.67 0.73 7.73
C ASN A 52 0.10 0.71 6.39
N PHE A 53 0.08 -0.42 5.69
CA PHE A 53 0.49 -0.52 4.28
C PHE A 53 -0.69 -0.22 3.35
N GLN A 54 -0.42 0.34 2.16
CA GLN A 54 -1.46 0.76 1.22
C GLN A 54 -1.54 -0.12 -0.02
N HIS A 55 -1.58 -1.45 0.18
CA HIS A 55 -1.62 -2.41 -0.93
C HIS A 55 -2.85 -2.23 -1.84
N ASP A 56 -4.07 -2.25 -1.27
CA ASP A 56 -5.30 -2.12 -2.07
C ASP A 56 -5.43 -0.74 -2.74
N PRO A 57 -5.14 0.38 -2.03
CA PRO A 57 -5.08 1.68 -2.69
C PRO A 57 -4.10 1.74 -3.86
N LEU A 58 -2.91 1.13 -3.73
CA LEU A 58 -1.92 1.08 -4.81
C LEU A 58 -2.44 0.29 -6.00
N ALA A 59 -3.01 -0.90 -5.75
CA ALA A 59 -3.61 -1.72 -6.80
C ALA A 59 -4.71 -0.97 -7.56
N CYS A 60 -5.59 -0.26 -6.83
CA CYS A 60 -6.63 0.58 -7.42
C CYS A 60 -6.03 1.71 -8.29
N ALA A 61 -5.03 2.43 -7.78
CA ALA A 61 -4.42 3.52 -8.51
C ALA A 61 -3.76 3.05 -9.82
N ILE A 62 -3.05 1.92 -9.78
CA ILE A 62 -2.44 1.31 -10.97
C ILE A 62 -3.52 0.88 -11.97
N ALA A 63 -4.61 0.27 -11.50
CA ALA A 63 -5.75 -0.10 -12.35
C ALA A 63 -6.42 1.13 -13.00
N LEU A 64 -6.41 2.27 -12.32
CA LEU A 64 -6.90 3.56 -12.85
C LEU A 64 -5.87 4.30 -13.73
N GLY A 65 -4.70 3.71 -13.99
CA GLY A 65 -3.69 4.22 -14.91
C GLY A 65 -2.56 5.02 -14.26
N TRP A 66 -2.49 5.08 -12.93
CA TRP A 66 -1.32 5.66 -12.27
C TRP A 66 -0.08 4.78 -12.49
N SER A 67 1.00 5.40 -12.94
CA SER A 67 2.25 4.71 -13.32
C SER A 67 3.51 5.47 -12.92
N ASP A 68 3.37 6.62 -12.25
CA ASP A 68 4.52 7.45 -11.86
C ASP A 68 5.33 6.76 -10.76
N GLY A 69 6.61 6.51 -11.01
CA GLY A 69 7.47 5.77 -10.10
C GLY A 69 7.10 4.30 -9.89
N VAL A 70 6.30 3.70 -10.78
CA VAL A 70 5.96 2.26 -10.72
C VAL A 70 6.75 1.50 -11.80
N GLU A 71 7.47 0.45 -11.41
CA GLU A 71 8.06 -0.50 -12.34
C GLU A 71 7.20 -1.77 -12.41
N ILE A 72 6.74 -2.12 -13.61
CA ILE A 72 6.01 -3.36 -13.87
C ILE A 72 6.84 -4.23 -14.80
N ARG A 73 7.17 -5.44 -14.34
CA ARG A 73 7.86 -6.46 -15.15
C ARG A 73 6.93 -7.62 -15.44
N THR A 74 7.13 -8.24 -16.60
CA THR A 74 6.52 -9.55 -16.87
C THR A 74 7.38 -10.62 -16.23
N VAL A 75 6.82 -11.31 -15.24
CA VAL A 75 7.44 -12.44 -14.56
C VAL A 75 6.60 -13.68 -14.88
N PRO A 76 7.17 -14.71 -15.54
CA PRO A 76 6.53 -16.01 -15.66
C PRO A 76 6.36 -16.63 -14.26
N LEU A 77 5.11 -16.79 -13.83
CA LEU A 77 4.78 -17.30 -12.50
C LEU A 77 4.04 -18.64 -12.59
N ARG A 78 4.44 -19.56 -11.72
CA ARG A 78 3.65 -20.73 -11.37
C ARG A 78 3.02 -20.49 -10.00
N CYS A 79 1.68 -20.57 -9.96
CA CYS A 79 0.91 -20.47 -8.73
C CYS A 79 0.50 -21.87 -8.29
N GLU A 80 0.73 -22.21 -7.02
CA GLU A 80 0.33 -23.48 -6.44
C GLU A 80 -0.12 -23.32 -4.99
N LEU A 81 -1.05 -24.17 -4.56
CA LEU A 81 -1.44 -24.24 -3.15
C LEU A 81 -0.50 -25.21 -2.42
N ARG A 82 0.20 -24.71 -1.39
CA ARG A 82 1.06 -25.51 -0.51
C ARG A 82 0.63 -25.29 0.93
N ASP A 83 0.22 -26.36 1.61
CA ASP A 83 -0.19 -26.33 3.01
C ASP A 83 -1.24 -25.24 3.33
N GLY A 84 -2.17 -24.99 2.38
CA GLY A 84 -3.22 -23.97 2.50
C GLY A 84 -2.82 -22.55 2.08
N TRP A 85 -1.57 -22.33 1.68
CA TRP A 85 -1.06 -21.04 1.22
C TRP A 85 -0.98 -20.98 -0.31
N LEU A 86 -1.36 -19.85 -0.89
CA LEU A 86 -1.03 -19.54 -2.28
C LEU A 86 0.45 -19.19 -2.36
N VAL A 87 1.21 -19.97 -3.13
CA VAL A 87 2.63 -19.74 -3.37
C VAL A 87 2.81 -19.41 -4.84
N GLU A 88 3.41 -18.25 -5.11
CA GLU A 88 3.74 -17.77 -6.45
C GLU A 88 5.26 -17.84 -6.62
N LEU A 89 5.72 -18.59 -7.63
CA LEU A 89 7.14 -18.84 -7.88
C LEU A 89 7.51 -18.44 -9.30
N PRO A 90 8.66 -17.79 -9.53
CA PRO A 90 9.22 -17.65 -10.86
C PRO A 90 9.48 -19.03 -11.48
N ASP A 91 8.93 -19.26 -12.67
CA ASP A 91 9.07 -20.50 -13.44
C ASP A 91 9.04 -20.15 -14.92
N GLU A 92 10.08 -20.50 -15.70
CA GLU A 92 10.17 -20.17 -17.13
C GLU A 92 8.99 -20.71 -17.95
N ALA A 93 8.38 -21.82 -17.51
CA ALA A 93 7.19 -22.40 -18.12
C ALA A 93 5.87 -21.87 -17.51
N GLY A 94 5.96 -20.94 -16.56
CA GLY A 94 4.84 -20.33 -15.87
C GLY A 94 4.00 -19.40 -16.75
N THR A 95 2.90 -18.91 -16.19
CA THR A 95 2.05 -17.93 -16.87
C THR A 95 2.72 -16.56 -16.85
N PRO A 96 2.90 -15.89 -18.00
CA PRO A 96 3.44 -14.53 -18.03
C PRO A 96 2.53 -13.55 -17.27
N THR A 97 2.99 -13.06 -16.13
CA THR A 97 2.21 -12.20 -15.24
C THR A 97 2.88 -10.83 -15.11
N ARG A 98 2.08 -9.76 -15.19
CA ARG A 98 2.57 -8.39 -14.97
C ARG A 98 2.62 -8.13 -13.47
N VAL A 99 3.82 -7.98 -12.92
CA VAL A 99 4.07 -7.80 -11.49
C VAL A 99 4.68 -6.43 -11.25
N VAL A 100 4.16 -5.70 -10.26
CA VAL A 100 4.80 -4.48 -9.75
C VAL A 100 6.05 -4.90 -8.99
N THR A 101 7.23 -4.54 -9.51
CA THR A 101 8.51 -4.90 -8.89
C THR A 101 9.15 -3.73 -8.16
N GLN A 102 8.75 -2.50 -8.45
CA GLN A 102 9.16 -1.31 -7.72
C GLN A 102 8.02 -0.29 -7.66
N VAL A 103 7.98 0.48 -6.58
CA VAL A 103 7.07 1.61 -6.41
C VAL A 103 7.79 2.73 -5.65
N ASN A 104 7.65 3.96 -6.15
CA ASN A 104 7.96 5.16 -5.39
C ASN A 104 6.85 5.37 -4.35
N GLY A 105 7.11 4.88 -3.14
CA GLY A 105 6.17 4.95 -2.02
C GLY A 105 5.76 6.38 -1.68
N ASP A 106 6.71 7.32 -1.66
CA ASP A 106 6.43 8.71 -1.27
C ASP A 106 5.53 9.41 -2.29
N ALA A 107 5.80 9.23 -3.59
CA ALA A 107 4.96 9.77 -4.65
C ALA A 107 3.54 9.18 -4.59
N PHE A 108 3.42 7.88 -4.34
CA PHE A 108 2.12 7.22 -4.17
C PHE A 108 1.37 7.77 -2.95
N ASN A 109 2.03 7.85 -1.79
CA ASN A 109 1.40 8.27 -0.54
C ASN A 109 0.84 9.70 -0.66
N GLN A 110 1.59 10.58 -1.33
CA GLN A 110 1.17 11.95 -1.61
C GLN A 110 -0.05 11.99 -2.54
N LEU A 111 0.01 11.29 -3.69
CA LEU A 111 -1.13 11.18 -4.61
C LEU A 111 -2.38 10.69 -3.88
N TRP A 112 -2.23 9.63 -3.10
CA TRP A 112 -3.33 9.01 -2.40
C TRP A 112 -3.95 10.00 -1.40
N LEU A 113 -3.13 10.66 -0.59
CA LEU A 113 -3.60 11.65 0.38
C LEU A 113 -4.36 12.79 -0.30
N ASP A 114 -3.76 13.38 -1.34
CA ASP A 114 -4.36 14.47 -2.14
C ASP A 114 -5.65 14.06 -2.86
N THR A 115 -5.83 12.75 -3.11
CA THR A 115 -7.05 12.21 -3.70
C THR A 115 -8.16 12.09 -2.66
N VAL A 116 -7.87 11.54 -1.48
CA VAL A 116 -8.89 11.25 -0.48
C VAL A 116 -9.30 12.46 0.36
N VAL A 117 -8.41 13.45 0.55
CA VAL A 117 -8.74 14.69 1.29
C VAL A 117 -9.47 15.72 0.42
N ARG A 118 -9.49 15.53 -0.90
CA ARG A 118 -10.12 16.46 -1.84
C ARG A 118 -11.62 16.54 -1.56
N THR A 119 -12.08 17.73 -1.21
CA THR A 119 -13.51 18.02 -1.11
C THR A 119 -14.08 18.06 -2.53
N ARG A 120 -15.12 17.27 -2.79
CA ARG A 120 -15.98 17.48 -3.97
C ARG A 120 -17.00 18.56 -3.66
#